data_AF-A0A378ITL2-F1
#
_entry.id   AF-A0A378ITL2-F1
#
_cell.length_a   1.000
_cell.length_b   1.000
_cell.length_c   1.000
_cell.angle_alpha   90.00
_cell.angle_beta   90.00
_cell.angle_gamma   90.00
#
_symmetry.space_group_name_H-M   'P 1'
#
loop_
_entity.id
_entity.type
_entity.pdbx_description
1 polymer ?
#
loop_
_entity_poly.entity_id
_entity_poly.type
_entity_poly.pdbx_seq_one_letter_code
_entity_poly.pdbx_strand_id
1 'polypeptide(L)'
;MAVDLSQNQVIENLNQYLQWHNLPLKMNSDGVCNGLAIIYAKYILEGKKGEFWKLMDYVAGKKISQNEEESVNQFVAEVILSFKPDKYIKGLNQTRAYETQKINNKPLKSHFDLPLVTNDTNWRKIFADINLQNDEVMLVRSPNHTVTISKSNGQYEVYDPNYEDGPKFFSNETDLVSELRKNIFTYSTSEMGLLVSVVSHPEKPVRTNFPKVDSIYQQYLTTNNVSQKARADDIATSTIELAGYFDNADLARQLLVLEKDKDNIFQAAHIAAVNNNPATLTVLLPELNKEQTQIIFLTTLRCGRKEAFDAFIQTESGKKVFDKFVKDDVNAKFIFHNAARGGNPALLQQMIDAFKTHSSDIFGQPFTDSDVTRALLAKTKDKDAVMSAIAGKDPACLRLVLEKVDTVANPLDNRKKLDYLLLAIKKNQPISVQILVENLSPALLQTVSLSLSVIEKTDLGLLNTLQSHGMVFSDKAQAVIAQKKHQSVGLLLSMGIALIKFTDFCREILFKNEGVSCDENKFQFFAQQQKVEKAKVTGDLTNHDSPPIQVN
;
A
#
# COMPACT_ATOMS: atom_id res chain seq x y z
N MET A 1 -17.67 -26.34 -19.95
CA MET A 1 -16.21 -26.12 -19.99
C MET A 1 -15.74 -25.99 -18.55
N ALA A 2 -14.66 -26.66 -18.17
CA ALA A 2 -14.02 -26.41 -16.89
C ALA A 2 -13.60 -24.93 -16.85
N VAL A 3 -13.77 -24.29 -15.70
CA VAL A 3 -13.45 -22.88 -15.53
C VAL A 3 -12.06 -22.82 -14.91
N ASP A 4 -11.16 -22.05 -15.52
CA ASP A 4 -9.82 -21.83 -14.99
C ASP A 4 -9.91 -21.04 -13.68
N LEU A 5 -9.46 -21.65 -12.58
CA LEU A 5 -9.44 -21.04 -11.25
C LEU A 5 -8.09 -20.36 -10.91
N SER A 6 -7.17 -20.30 -11.88
CA SER A 6 -5.88 -19.65 -11.71
C SER A 6 -6.04 -18.17 -11.38
N GLN A 7 -5.09 -17.62 -10.61
CA GLN A 7 -5.15 -16.23 -10.19
C GLN A 7 -5.14 -15.28 -11.39
N ASN A 8 -4.60 -15.65 -12.55
CA ASN A 8 -4.60 -14.81 -13.74
C ASN A 8 -6.02 -14.54 -14.22
N GLN A 9 -6.83 -15.61 -14.35
CA GLN A 9 -8.23 -15.49 -14.74
C GLN A 9 -9.06 -14.77 -13.66
N VAL A 10 -8.80 -15.09 -12.40
CA VAL A 10 -9.45 -14.44 -11.25
C VAL A 10 -9.12 -12.94 -11.21
N ILE A 11 -7.87 -12.54 -11.44
CA ILE A 11 -7.45 -11.14 -11.50
C ILE A 11 -8.15 -10.40 -12.64
N GLU A 12 -8.25 -11.02 -13.81
CA GLU A 12 -8.94 -10.41 -14.95
C GLU A 12 -10.41 -10.14 -14.61
N ASN A 13 -11.12 -11.15 -14.11
CA ASN A 13 -12.53 -11.04 -13.80
C ASN A 13 -12.79 -10.12 -12.59
N LEU A 14 -11.93 -10.14 -11.57
CA LEU A 14 -11.99 -9.17 -10.47
C LEU A 14 -11.79 -7.75 -10.99
N ASN A 15 -10.84 -7.52 -11.90
CA ASN A 15 -10.66 -6.21 -12.50
C ASN A 15 -11.87 -5.78 -13.35
N GLN A 16 -12.48 -6.70 -14.10
CA GLN A 16 -13.73 -6.43 -14.81
C GLN A 16 -14.88 -6.09 -13.86
N TYR A 17 -15.00 -6.84 -12.76
CA TYR A 17 -15.98 -6.58 -11.69
C TYR A 17 -15.77 -5.19 -11.07
N LEU A 18 -14.56 -4.88 -10.62
CA LEU A 18 -14.22 -3.58 -10.04
C LEU A 18 -14.49 -2.44 -11.03
N GLN A 19 -14.17 -2.64 -12.31
CA GLN A 19 -14.44 -1.66 -13.37
C GLN A 19 -15.95 -1.48 -13.61
N TRP A 20 -16.72 -2.58 -13.67
CA TRP A 20 -18.17 -2.55 -13.84
C TRP A 20 -18.88 -1.80 -12.70
N HIS A 21 -18.38 -1.98 -11.48
CA HIS A 21 -18.88 -1.29 -10.28
C HIS A 21 -18.22 0.10 -10.06
N ASN A 22 -17.38 0.56 -10.99
CA ASN A 22 -16.66 1.84 -10.90
C ASN A 22 -15.82 2.02 -9.62
N LEU A 23 -15.29 0.94 -9.06
CA LEU A 23 -14.46 0.98 -7.86
C LEU A 23 -13.02 1.44 -8.19
N PRO A 24 -12.40 2.31 -7.38
CA PRO A 24 -11.09 2.91 -7.68
C PRO A 24 -9.92 1.97 -7.33
N LEU A 25 -10.10 0.67 -7.58
CA LEU A 25 -9.15 -0.38 -7.25
C LEU A 25 -8.84 -1.20 -8.50
N LYS A 26 -7.57 -1.56 -8.64
CA LYS A 26 -7.10 -2.46 -9.69
C LYS A 26 -6.14 -3.46 -9.08
N MET A 27 -6.41 -4.73 -9.31
CA MET A 27 -5.47 -5.81 -9.04
C MET A 27 -4.31 -5.69 -10.03
N ASN A 28 -3.08 -5.61 -9.55
CA ASN A 28 -1.89 -5.66 -10.41
C ASN A 28 -1.64 -7.09 -10.90
N SER A 29 -0.90 -7.20 -11.98
CA SER A 29 -0.43 -8.46 -12.55
C SER A 29 0.43 -9.29 -11.59
N ASP A 30 0.99 -8.67 -10.55
CA ASP A 30 1.98 -9.29 -9.67
C ASP A 30 1.35 -10.24 -8.61
N GLY A 31 0.07 -10.58 -8.78
CA GLY A 31 -0.61 -11.68 -8.08
C GLY A 31 -1.47 -11.25 -6.89
N VAL A 32 -2.62 -11.90 -6.69
CA VAL A 32 -3.49 -11.78 -5.49
C VAL A 32 -3.34 -13.00 -4.56
N CYS A 33 -2.29 -13.80 -4.81
CA CYS A 33 -2.08 -15.10 -4.19
C CYS A 33 -2.11 -15.07 -2.65
N ASN A 34 -1.43 -14.11 -2.02
CA ASN A 34 -1.46 -13.97 -0.55
C ASN A 34 -2.88 -13.72 -0.04
N GLY A 35 -3.66 -12.88 -0.73
CA GLY A 35 -5.06 -12.63 -0.39
C GLY A 35 -5.89 -13.91 -0.49
N LEU A 36 -5.87 -14.58 -1.65
CA LEU A 36 -6.65 -15.80 -1.89
C LEU A 36 -6.27 -16.94 -0.94
N ALA A 37 -4.97 -17.17 -0.70
CA ALA A 37 -4.50 -18.19 0.23
C ALA A 37 -4.99 -17.92 1.66
N ILE A 38 -4.95 -16.68 2.13
CA ILE A 38 -5.42 -16.32 3.47
C ILE A 38 -6.94 -16.48 3.59
N ILE A 39 -7.70 -16.09 2.57
CA ILE A 39 -9.15 -16.31 2.57
C ILE A 39 -9.46 -17.81 2.55
N TYR A 40 -8.74 -18.61 1.77
CA TYR A 40 -8.90 -20.05 1.78
C TYR A 40 -8.65 -20.66 3.17
N ALA A 41 -7.56 -20.24 3.83
CA ALA A 41 -7.26 -20.67 5.19
C ALA A 41 -8.39 -20.34 6.18
N LYS A 42 -8.95 -19.12 6.12
CA LYS A 42 -10.12 -18.73 6.93
C LYS A 42 -11.30 -19.67 6.70
N TYR A 43 -11.67 -19.91 5.45
CA TYR A 43 -12.84 -20.74 5.11
C TYR A 43 -12.64 -22.22 5.51
N ILE A 44 -11.40 -22.73 5.48
CA ILE A 44 -11.09 -24.06 6.04
C ILE A 44 -11.34 -24.06 7.55
N LEU A 45 -10.80 -23.08 8.28
CA LEU A 45 -10.94 -22.98 9.74
C LEU A 45 -12.39 -22.82 10.19
N GLU A 46 -13.25 -22.18 9.37
CA GLU A 46 -14.69 -22.06 9.61
C GLU A 46 -15.49 -23.32 9.22
N GLY A 47 -14.87 -24.32 8.57
CA GLY A 47 -15.58 -25.47 8.00
C GLY A 47 -16.42 -25.13 6.76
N LYS A 48 -16.14 -23.99 6.12
CA LYS A 48 -16.90 -23.42 4.98
C LYS A 48 -16.19 -23.58 3.64
N LYS A 49 -15.27 -24.55 3.51
CA LYS A 49 -14.49 -24.78 2.27
C LYS A 49 -15.35 -24.83 0.99
N GLY A 50 -16.55 -25.42 1.04
CA GLY A 50 -17.45 -25.46 -0.12
C GLY A 50 -17.99 -24.09 -0.55
N GLU A 51 -18.21 -23.18 0.40
CA GLU A 51 -18.64 -21.80 0.13
C GLU A 51 -17.55 -21.01 -0.59
N PHE A 52 -16.28 -21.18 -0.18
CA PHE A 52 -15.14 -20.59 -0.86
C PHE A 52 -15.12 -20.95 -2.35
N TRP A 53 -15.23 -22.24 -2.68
CA TRP A 53 -15.18 -22.70 -4.07
C TRP A 53 -16.37 -22.21 -4.90
N LYS A 54 -17.54 -22.06 -4.29
CA LYS A 54 -18.72 -21.46 -4.94
C LYS A 54 -18.47 -19.99 -5.29
N LEU A 55 -17.86 -19.23 -4.39
CA LEU A 55 -17.50 -17.82 -4.62
C LEU A 55 -16.38 -17.68 -5.66
N MET A 56 -15.37 -18.56 -5.61
CA MET A 56 -14.31 -18.62 -6.62
C MET A 56 -14.85 -18.92 -8.01
N ASP A 57 -15.77 -19.86 -8.13
CA ASP A 57 -16.46 -20.20 -9.38
C ASP A 57 -17.17 -18.99 -10.00
N TYR A 58 -17.82 -18.16 -9.17
CA TYR A 58 -18.44 -16.93 -9.62
C TYR A 58 -17.42 -15.93 -10.14
N VAL A 59 -16.39 -15.66 -9.33
CA VAL A 59 -15.33 -14.73 -9.70
C VAL A 59 -14.59 -15.23 -10.95
N ALA A 60 -14.49 -16.53 -11.17
CA ALA A 60 -13.91 -17.10 -12.38
C ALA A 60 -14.88 -17.09 -13.60
N GLY A 61 -16.09 -16.54 -13.45
CA GLY A 61 -17.00 -16.21 -14.56
C GLY A 61 -18.22 -17.12 -14.70
N LYS A 62 -18.50 -18.01 -13.74
CA LYS A 62 -19.76 -18.79 -13.75
C LYS A 62 -20.95 -17.90 -13.38
N LYS A 63 -22.02 -17.98 -14.17
CA LYS A 63 -23.30 -17.32 -13.86
C LYS A 63 -23.92 -17.95 -12.61
N ILE A 64 -24.03 -17.17 -11.52
CA ILE A 64 -24.86 -17.50 -10.35
C ILE A 64 -26.14 -16.67 -10.36
N SER A 65 -27.11 -17.03 -9.50
CA SER A 65 -28.35 -16.28 -9.32
C SER A 65 -28.09 -14.88 -8.75
N GLN A 66 -28.88 -13.88 -9.15
CA GLN A 66 -28.77 -12.48 -8.69
C GLN A 66 -28.80 -12.28 -7.16
N ASN A 67 -29.23 -13.29 -6.38
CA ASN A 67 -29.33 -13.22 -4.91
C ASN A 67 -27.99 -13.37 -4.17
N GLU A 68 -26.84 -13.42 -4.86
CA GLU A 68 -25.52 -13.70 -4.25
C GLU A 68 -24.53 -12.52 -4.34
N GLU A 69 -24.97 -11.36 -4.83
CA GLU A 69 -24.11 -10.17 -5.06
C GLU A 69 -23.45 -9.65 -3.78
N GLU A 70 -24.15 -9.69 -2.63
CA GLU A 70 -23.61 -9.23 -1.34
C GLU A 70 -22.45 -10.12 -0.86
N SER A 71 -22.61 -11.44 -0.94
CA SER A 71 -21.57 -12.41 -0.54
C SER A 71 -20.32 -12.30 -1.43
N VAL A 72 -20.52 -12.06 -2.72
CA VAL A 72 -19.42 -11.78 -3.66
C VAL A 72 -18.72 -10.48 -3.29
N ASN A 73 -19.45 -9.40 -3.05
CA ASN A 73 -18.87 -8.12 -2.64
C ASN A 73 -18.01 -8.26 -1.38
N GLN A 74 -18.52 -8.98 -0.39
CA GLN A 74 -17.79 -9.27 0.83
C GLN A 74 -16.52 -10.07 0.55
N PHE A 75 -16.61 -11.14 -0.26
CA PHE A 75 -15.47 -11.97 -0.64
C PHE A 75 -14.37 -11.15 -1.35
N VAL A 76 -14.75 -10.32 -2.33
CA VAL A 76 -13.82 -9.44 -3.06
C VAL A 76 -13.15 -8.45 -2.10
N ALA A 77 -13.91 -7.86 -1.17
CA ALA A 77 -13.35 -6.95 -0.17
C ALA A 77 -12.34 -7.66 0.75
N GLU A 78 -12.67 -8.87 1.23
CA GLU A 78 -11.78 -9.67 2.06
C GLU A 78 -10.47 -10.02 1.33
N VAL A 79 -10.53 -10.42 0.05
CA VAL A 79 -9.35 -10.70 -0.78
C VAL A 79 -8.48 -9.45 -0.93
N ILE A 80 -9.07 -8.29 -1.21
CA ILE A 80 -8.35 -7.01 -1.36
C ILE A 80 -7.64 -6.62 -0.06
N LEU A 81 -8.35 -6.72 1.07
CA LEU A 81 -7.82 -6.38 2.38
C LEU A 81 -6.62 -7.25 2.74
N SER A 82 -6.68 -8.56 2.48
CA SER A 82 -5.57 -9.47 2.75
C SER A 82 -4.44 -9.39 1.71
N PHE A 83 -4.71 -8.93 0.50
CA PHE A 83 -3.67 -8.72 -0.51
C PHE A 83 -2.78 -7.50 -0.22
N LYS A 84 -3.38 -6.38 0.20
CA LYS A 84 -2.68 -5.11 0.46
C LYS A 84 -3.04 -4.53 1.84
N PRO A 85 -2.76 -5.26 2.93
CA PRO A 85 -3.18 -4.85 4.26
C PRO A 85 -2.55 -3.51 4.68
N ASP A 86 -1.31 -3.25 4.28
CA ASP A 86 -0.55 -2.02 4.58
C ASP A 86 -1.18 -0.75 3.99
N LYS A 87 -2.03 -0.88 2.97
CA LYS A 87 -2.78 0.25 2.41
C LYS A 87 -3.96 0.68 3.26
N TYR A 88 -4.50 -0.23 4.08
CA TYR A 88 -5.66 0.01 4.91
C TYR A 88 -5.29 0.12 6.39
N ILE A 89 -4.27 -0.65 6.81
CA ILE A 89 -3.77 -0.73 8.17
C ILE A 89 -2.23 -0.68 8.10
N LYS A 90 -1.64 0.50 8.32
CA LYS A 90 -0.18 0.73 8.22
C LYS A 90 0.65 -0.14 9.16
N GLY A 91 0.04 -0.63 10.24
CA GLY A 91 0.63 -1.57 11.19
C GLY A 91 0.83 -2.99 10.63
N LEU A 92 0.16 -3.35 9.54
CA LEU A 92 0.21 -4.69 8.94
C LEU A 92 1.08 -4.74 7.68
N ASN A 93 1.45 -5.97 7.34
CA ASN A 93 2.23 -6.36 6.16
C ASN A 93 1.64 -7.66 5.57
N GLN A 94 2.20 -8.15 4.46
CA GLN A 94 1.67 -9.34 3.79
C GLN A 94 1.84 -10.63 4.62
N THR A 95 2.92 -10.80 5.39
CA THR A 95 3.13 -12.00 6.20
C THR A 95 2.15 -12.11 7.36
N ARG A 96 1.69 -10.97 7.89
CA ARG A 96 0.66 -10.85 8.94
C ARG A 96 -0.74 -10.53 8.40
N ALA A 97 -0.94 -10.63 7.08
CA ALA A 97 -2.22 -10.25 6.49
C ALA A 97 -3.40 -11.12 6.96
N TYR A 98 -3.14 -12.32 7.52
CA TYR A 98 -4.16 -13.16 8.14
C TYR A 98 -4.85 -12.46 9.33
N GLU A 99 -4.20 -11.49 9.99
CA GLU A 99 -4.80 -10.73 11.09
C GLU A 99 -5.93 -9.80 10.63
N THR A 100 -6.03 -9.51 9.32
CA THR A 100 -7.16 -8.78 8.74
C THR A 100 -8.45 -9.61 8.75
N GLN A 101 -8.31 -10.93 8.80
CA GLN A 101 -9.42 -11.87 8.77
C GLN A 101 -9.85 -12.25 10.17
N LYS A 102 -11.16 -12.40 10.35
CA LYS A 102 -11.79 -12.69 11.64
C LYS A 102 -12.73 -13.87 11.55
N ILE A 103 -12.78 -14.66 12.61
CA ILE A 103 -13.82 -15.66 12.86
C ILE A 103 -14.46 -15.31 14.21
N ASN A 104 -15.79 -15.18 14.25
CA ASN A 104 -16.53 -14.73 15.43
C ASN A 104 -15.96 -13.43 16.04
N ASN A 105 -15.63 -12.46 15.17
CA ASN A 105 -15.00 -11.17 15.51
C ASN A 105 -13.60 -11.25 16.14
N LYS A 106 -12.98 -12.43 16.23
CA LYS A 106 -11.60 -12.61 16.70
C LYS A 106 -10.65 -12.76 15.51
N PRO A 107 -9.53 -12.01 15.46
CA PRO A 107 -8.57 -12.10 14.37
C PRO A 107 -7.87 -13.46 14.36
N LEU A 108 -7.52 -13.95 13.16
CA LEU A 108 -6.63 -15.10 13.03
C LEU A 108 -5.24 -14.77 13.60
N LYS A 109 -4.56 -15.77 14.13
CA LYS A 109 -3.19 -15.65 14.67
C LYS A 109 -2.34 -16.84 14.26
N SER A 110 -1.04 -16.58 14.05
CA SER A 110 -0.05 -17.64 13.95
C SER A 110 0.35 -18.11 15.35
N HIS A 111 0.59 -19.41 15.48
CA HIS A 111 1.08 -20.05 16.71
C HIS A 111 2.46 -20.69 16.52
N PHE A 112 2.95 -20.71 15.30
CA PHE A 112 4.26 -21.22 14.94
C PHE A 112 4.72 -20.50 13.68
N ASP A 113 5.86 -19.80 13.77
CA ASP A 113 6.48 -19.12 12.63
C ASP A 113 7.92 -19.63 12.46
N LEU A 114 8.26 -20.09 11.26
CA LEU A 114 9.58 -20.60 10.91
C LEU A 114 10.06 -20.01 9.58
N PRO A 115 10.96 -19.02 9.61
CA PRO A 115 11.79 -18.65 8.47
C PRO A 115 13.02 -19.57 8.41
N LEU A 116 13.25 -20.23 7.27
CA LEU A 116 14.43 -21.09 7.10
C LEU A 116 14.84 -21.22 5.63
N VAL A 117 16.14 -21.29 5.38
CA VAL A 117 16.74 -21.77 4.13
C VAL A 117 17.43 -23.10 4.40
N THR A 118 16.99 -24.15 3.74
CA THR A 118 17.61 -25.48 3.83
C THR A 118 17.20 -26.38 2.64
N ASN A 119 17.77 -27.57 2.55
CA ASN A 119 17.54 -28.48 1.43
C ASN A 119 16.24 -29.30 1.59
N ASP A 120 15.83 -29.97 0.51
CA ASP A 120 14.58 -30.73 0.44
C ASP A 120 14.50 -31.84 1.49
N THR A 121 15.62 -32.52 1.78
CA THR A 121 15.65 -33.61 2.76
C THR A 121 15.33 -33.08 4.16
N ASN A 122 15.84 -31.90 4.51
CA ASN A 122 15.55 -31.27 5.79
C ASN A 122 14.11 -30.75 5.82
N TRP A 123 13.62 -30.12 4.75
CA TRP A 123 12.22 -29.69 4.66
C TRP A 123 11.22 -30.83 4.83
N ARG A 124 11.50 -32.01 4.27
CA ARG A 124 10.64 -33.19 4.48
C ARG A 124 10.52 -33.56 5.96
N LYS A 125 11.64 -33.55 6.69
CA LYS A 125 11.64 -33.83 8.14
C LYS A 125 10.90 -32.74 8.91
N ILE A 126 11.15 -31.47 8.57
CA ILE A 126 10.49 -30.33 9.22
C ILE A 126 8.96 -30.39 9.04
N PHE A 127 8.44 -30.68 7.85
CA PHE A 127 7.00 -30.82 7.64
C PHE A 127 6.41 -31.99 8.44
N ALA A 128 7.12 -33.11 8.52
CA ALA A 128 6.73 -34.24 9.36
C ALA A 128 6.72 -33.87 10.86
N ASP A 129 7.75 -33.15 11.33
CA ASP A 129 7.91 -32.74 12.74
C ASP A 129 6.91 -31.66 13.15
N ILE A 130 6.54 -30.75 12.23
CA ILE A 130 5.44 -29.81 12.45
C ILE A 130 4.14 -30.59 12.70
N ASN A 131 3.95 -31.71 12.00
CA ASN A 131 2.82 -32.62 12.14
C ASN A 131 1.49 -31.84 12.10
N LEU A 132 1.16 -31.28 10.93
CA LEU A 132 -0.02 -30.44 10.74
C LEU A 132 -1.31 -31.20 11.10
N GLN A 133 -2.16 -30.59 11.93
CA GLN A 133 -3.44 -31.18 12.37
C GLN A 133 -4.61 -30.81 11.46
N ASN A 134 -5.73 -31.54 11.56
CA ASN A 134 -6.92 -31.34 10.71
C ASN A 134 -7.64 -30.00 10.93
N ASP A 135 -7.45 -29.36 12.08
CA ASP A 135 -8.02 -28.05 12.41
C ASP A 135 -6.99 -26.92 12.43
N GLU A 136 -5.83 -27.20 11.84
CA GLU A 136 -4.77 -26.24 11.60
C GLU A 136 -4.62 -26.04 10.10
N VAL A 137 -4.16 -24.84 9.75
CA VAL A 137 -3.79 -24.51 8.37
C VAL A 137 -2.39 -23.93 8.40
N MET A 138 -1.57 -24.37 7.46
CA MET A 138 -0.22 -23.85 7.27
C MET A 138 -0.20 -22.90 6.07
N LEU A 139 0.29 -21.69 6.29
CA LEU A 139 0.59 -20.72 5.26
C LEU A 139 2.07 -20.84 4.93
N VAL A 140 2.38 -21.31 3.72
CA VAL A 140 3.77 -21.49 3.26
C VAL A 140 4.06 -20.47 2.18
N ARG A 141 5.17 -19.74 2.31
CA ARG A 141 5.50 -18.62 1.44
C ARG A 141 6.95 -18.63 0.98
N SER A 142 7.15 -18.15 -0.24
CA SER A 142 8.38 -17.51 -0.68
C SER A 142 8.22 -15.98 -0.52
N PRO A 143 9.26 -15.17 -0.75
CA PRO A 143 9.14 -13.71 -0.73
C PRO A 143 8.10 -13.13 -1.71
N ASN A 144 7.76 -13.85 -2.78
CA ASN A 144 6.89 -13.39 -3.85
C ASN A 144 5.58 -14.20 -4.02
N HIS A 145 5.39 -15.30 -3.30
CA HIS A 145 4.22 -16.16 -3.47
C HIS A 145 3.79 -16.82 -2.16
N THR A 146 2.50 -17.14 -2.04
CA THR A 146 1.92 -17.76 -0.84
C THR A 146 0.92 -18.82 -1.22
N VAL A 147 1.04 -19.98 -0.57
CA VAL A 147 0.13 -21.12 -0.69
C VAL A 147 -0.42 -21.53 0.66
N THR A 148 -1.51 -22.28 0.63
CA THR A 148 -2.15 -22.84 1.82
C THR A 148 -2.01 -24.35 1.82
N ILE A 149 -1.62 -24.92 2.96
CA ILE A 149 -1.56 -26.36 3.17
C ILE A 149 -2.46 -26.71 4.35
N SER A 150 -3.33 -27.70 4.17
CA SER A 150 -4.20 -28.24 5.22
C SER A 150 -4.13 -29.78 5.20
N LYS A 151 -4.77 -30.44 6.18
CA LYS A 151 -4.95 -31.88 6.16
C LYS A 151 -6.38 -32.24 5.77
N SER A 152 -6.51 -33.19 4.85
CA SER A 152 -7.79 -33.74 4.40
C SER A 152 -7.62 -35.22 4.13
N ASN A 153 -8.44 -36.07 4.78
CA ASN A 153 -8.37 -37.53 4.67
C ASN A 153 -6.95 -38.10 4.88
N GLY A 154 -6.17 -37.52 5.80
CA GLY A 154 -4.78 -37.92 6.09
C GLY A 154 -3.73 -37.42 5.09
N GLN A 155 -4.14 -36.85 3.97
CA GLN A 155 -3.25 -36.27 2.95
C GLN A 155 -3.05 -34.77 3.19
N TYR A 156 -1.95 -34.24 2.65
CA TYR A 156 -1.73 -32.80 2.53
C TYR A 156 -2.57 -32.27 1.37
N GLU A 157 -3.48 -31.35 1.66
CA GLU A 157 -4.25 -30.59 0.67
C GLU A 157 -3.59 -29.24 0.48
N VAL A 158 -3.04 -29.01 -0.71
CA VAL A 158 -2.30 -27.78 -1.08
C VAL A 158 -3.14 -26.96 -2.05
N TYR A 159 -3.46 -25.75 -1.63
CA TYR A 159 -4.05 -24.74 -2.50
C TYR A 159 -2.98 -23.71 -2.87
N ASP A 160 -2.57 -23.77 -4.14
CA ASP A 160 -1.87 -22.68 -4.81
C ASP A 160 -2.90 -21.90 -5.65
N PRO A 161 -3.03 -20.58 -5.46
CA PRO A 161 -3.82 -19.72 -6.34
C PRO A 161 -3.46 -19.79 -7.83
N ASN A 162 -2.30 -20.35 -8.22
CA ASN A 162 -1.92 -20.59 -9.62
C ASN A 162 -2.47 -21.91 -10.20
N TYR A 163 -3.04 -22.80 -9.39
CA TYR A 163 -3.63 -24.03 -9.92
C TYR A 163 -4.95 -23.77 -10.64
N GLU A 164 -5.08 -24.31 -11.84
CA GLU A 164 -6.27 -24.16 -12.69
C GLU A 164 -7.46 -24.99 -12.15
N ASP A 165 -7.19 -26.17 -11.59
CA ASP A 165 -8.20 -27.17 -11.19
C ASP A 165 -8.48 -27.22 -9.68
N GLY A 166 -8.05 -26.21 -8.92
CA GLY A 166 -8.18 -26.18 -7.46
C GLY A 166 -7.06 -26.92 -6.73
N PRO A 167 -7.29 -27.45 -5.50
CA PRO A 167 -6.22 -27.92 -4.64
C PRO A 167 -5.69 -29.28 -5.09
N LYS A 168 -4.38 -29.50 -4.91
CA LYS A 168 -3.71 -30.79 -5.13
C LYS A 168 -3.52 -31.54 -3.80
N PHE A 169 -3.46 -32.86 -3.88
CA PHE A 169 -3.36 -33.74 -2.71
C PHE A 169 -2.07 -34.55 -2.75
N PHE A 170 -1.35 -34.59 -1.62
CA PHE A 170 -0.07 -35.28 -1.49
C PHE A 170 -0.08 -36.18 -0.26
N SER A 171 0.29 -37.45 -0.44
CA SER A 171 0.22 -38.46 0.63
C SER A 171 1.38 -38.39 1.61
N ASN A 172 2.50 -37.76 1.24
CA ASN A 172 3.71 -37.72 2.05
C ASN A 172 4.53 -36.44 1.80
N GLU A 173 5.51 -36.19 2.66
CA GLU A 173 6.35 -34.99 2.65
C GLU A 173 7.27 -34.93 1.44
N THR A 174 7.65 -36.07 0.85
CA THR A 174 8.52 -36.11 -0.34
C THR A 174 7.81 -35.49 -1.54
N ASP A 175 6.57 -35.91 -1.78
CA ASP A 175 5.77 -35.40 -2.90
C ASP A 175 5.39 -33.92 -2.66
N LEU A 176 5.01 -33.58 -1.42
CA LEU A 176 4.73 -32.20 -1.04
C LEU A 176 5.93 -31.27 -1.30
N VAL A 177 7.11 -31.63 -0.81
CA VAL A 177 8.32 -30.81 -0.98
C VAL A 177 8.73 -30.72 -2.46
N SER A 178 8.58 -31.80 -3.24
CA SER A 178 8.83 -31.74 -4.68
C SER A 178 7.88 -30.77 -5.40
N GLU A 179 6.60 -30.72 -4.99
CA GLU A 179 5.65 -29.78 -5.57
C GLU A 179 6.01 -28.33 -5.22
N LEU A 180 6.28 -28.06 -3.94
CA LEU A 180 6.67 -26.73 -3.47
C LEU A 180 7.90 -26.21 -4.21
N ARG A 181 8.92 -27.05 -4.39
CA ARG A 181 10.14 -26.68 -5.12
C ARG A 181 9.90 -26.44 -6.60
N LYS A 182 9.32 -27.41 -7.30
CA LYS A 182 9.40 -27.48 -8.77
C LYS A 182 8.29 -26.68 -9.45
N ASN A 183 7.08 -26.74 -8.89
CA ASN A 183 5.88 -26.29 -9.56
C ASN A 183 5.30 -25.01 -8.93
N ILE A 184 5.44 -24.84 -7.61
CA ILE A 184 4.89 -23.69 -6.88
C ILE A 184 5.90 -22.53 -6.83
N PHE A 185 7.09 -22.76 -6.26
CA PHE A 185 8.07 -21.69 -6.00
C PHE A 185 9.31 -21.73 -6.90
N THR A 186 9.40 -22.71 -7.81
CA THR A 186 10.42 -22.77 -8.88
C THR A 186 11.88 -22.53 -8.42
N TYR A 187 12.28 -23.12 -7.28
CA TYR A 187 13.63 -22.92 -6.74
C TYR A 187 14.72 -23.56 -7.62
N SER A 188 15.69 -22.74 -8.05
CA SER A 188 16.80 -23.13 -8.95
C SER A 188 18.07 -23.60 -8.23
N THR A 189 18.17 -23.35 -6.92
CA THR A 189 19.30 -23.78 -6.06
C THR A 189 19.02 -25.11 -5.36
N SER A 190 20.05 -25.76 -4.80
CA SER A 190 19.86 -26.94 -3.92
C SER A 190 19.05 -26.63 -2.67
N GLU A 191 19.12 -25.38 -2.20
CA GLU A 191 18.37 -24.90 -1.05
C GLU A 191 16.99 -24.37 -1.45
N MET A 192 16.04 -24.45 -0.51
CA MET A 192 14.70 -23.89 -0.59
C MET A 192 14.47 -23.00 0.64
N GLY A 193 13.99 -21.79 0.43
CA GLY A 193 13.82 -20.78 1.48
C GLY A 193 12.35 -20.49 1.75
N LEU A 194 11.78 -21.04 2.83
CA LEU A 194 10.36 -20.90 3.13
C LEU A 194 10.10 -20.06 4.39
N LEU A 195 9.00 -19.34 4.36
CA LEU A 195 8.33 -18.74 5.51
C LEU A 195 7.11 -19.60 5.82
N VAL A 196 7.14 -20.31 6.95
CA VAL A 196 6.05 -21.18 7.39
C VAL A 196 5.33 -20.54 8.57
N SER A 197 4.02 -20.38 8.49
CA SER A 197 3.16 -20.00 9.62
C SER A 197 2.07 -21.04 9.83
N VAL A 198 1.84 -21.52 11.06
CA VAL A 198 0.65 -22.34 11.38
C VAL A 198 -0.40 -21.50 12.08
N VAL A 199 -1.58 -21.41 11.47
CA VAL A 199 -2.74 -20.69 11.98
C VAL A 199 -3.83 -21.69 12.37
N SER A 200 -4.58 -21.36 13.42
CA SER A 200 -5.69 -22.19 13.90
C SER A 200 -6.94 -21.35 14.16
N HIS A 201 -8.08 -22.00 14.36
CA HIS A 201 -9.32 -21.30 14.68
C HIS A 201 -9.15 -20.53 16.01
N PRO A 202 -9.46 -19.22 16.07
CA PRO A 202 -9.08 -18.35 17.19
C PRO A 202 -9.80 -18.67 18.52
N GLU A 203 -10.81 -19.53 18.48
CA GLU A 203 -11.54 -20.01 19.67
C GLU A 203 -11.17 -21.42 20.11
N LYS A 204 -10.30 -22.10 19.36
CA LYS A 204 -9.81 -23.43 19.74
C LYS A 204 -8.55 -23.32 20.61
N PRO A 205 -8.30 -24.30 21.49
CA PRO A 205 -7.06 -24.34 22.27
C PRO A 205 -5.83 -24.36 21.35
N VAL A 206 -4.83 -23.53 21.67
CA VAL A 206 -3.56 -23.50 20.94
C VAL A 206 -2.78 -24.76 21.25
N ARG A 207 -2.33 -25.46 20.20
CA ARG A 207 -1.44 -26.60 20.34
C ARG A 207 -0.09 -26.17 20.91
N THR A 208 0.40 -26.90 21.91
CA THR A 208 1.64 -26.54 22.63
C THR A 208 2.85 -27.39 22.27
N ASN A 209 2.66 -28.46 21.50
CA ASN A 209 3.70 -29.44 21.16
C ASN A 209 4.32 -29.22 19.77
N PHE A 210 4.38 -27.98 19.28
CA PHE A 210 5.16 -27.66 18.08
C PHE A 210 6.66 -27.94 18.31
N PRO A 211 7.42 -28.29 17.26
CA PRO A 211 8.87 -28.33 17.36
C PRO A 211 9.38 -26.94 17.75
N LYS A 212 10.39 -26.88 18.62
CA LYS A 212 10.99 -25.60 19.01
C LYS A 212 11.85 -25.06 17.87
N VAL A 213 11.64 -23.79 17.50
CA VAL A 213 12.38 -23.18 16.39
C VAL A 213 13.89 -23.18 16.65
N ASP A 214 14.32 -22.91 17.88
CA ASP A 214 15.73 -22.98 18.30
C ASP A 214 16.34 -24.37 18.02
N SER A 215 15.59 -25.44 18.28
CA SER A 215 16.04 -26.80 18.04
C SER A 215 16.15 -27.09 16.55
N ILE A 216 15.22 -26.58 15.72
CA ILE A 216 15.31 -26.66 14.27
C ILE A 216 16.56 -25.94 13.76
N TYR A 217 16.83 -24.73 14.25
CA TYR A 217 18.03 -23.97 13.87
C TYR A 217 19.32 -24.70 14.29
N GLN A 218 19.41 -25.20 15.52
CA GLN A 218 20.58 -25.97 15.98
C GLN A 218 20.82 -27.23 15.15
N GLN A 219 19.76 -27.85 14.64
CA GLN A 219 19.85 -29.08 13.87
C GLN A 219 20.25 -28.85 12.41
N TYR A 220 19.78 -27.76 11.79
CA TYR A 220 19.89 -27.56 10.35
C TYR A 220 20.77 -26.37 9.92
N LEU A 221 21.14 -25.49 10.85
CA LEU A 221 22.00 -24.35 10.59
C LEU A 221 23.35 -24.47 11.29
N THR A 222 24.38 -24.02 10.57
CA THR A 222 25.78 -23.97 10.99
C THR A 222 26.37 -22.66 10.46
N THR A 223 27.55 -22.29 10.94
CA THR A 223 28.30 -21.14 10.41
C THR A 223 28.61 -21.27 8.91
N ASN A 224 28.60 -22.48 8.35
CA ASN A 224 28.95 -22.73 6.95
C ASN A 224 27.77 -22.64 5.98
N ASN A 225 26.53 -22.77 6.46
CA ASN A 225 25.34 -22.77 5.61
C ASN A 225 24.32 -21.68 5.94
N VAL A 226 24.41 -21.01 7.10
CA VAL A 226 23.41 -19.99 7.51
C VAL A 226 23.30 -18.82 6.51
N SER A 227 24.42 -18.45 5.89
CA SER A 227 24.49 -17.36 4.89
C SER A 227 24.08 -17.81 3.48
N GLN A 228 23.84 -19.11 3.25
CA GLN A 228 23.42 -19.61 1.94
C GLN A 228 22.08 -19.02 1.55
N LYS A 229 21.93 -18.71 0.26
CA LYS A 229 20.70 -18.18 -0.30
C LYS A 229 19.98 -19.24 -1.13
N ALA A 230 18.68 -19.37 -0.89
CA ALA A 230 17.79 -20.04 -1.84
C ALA A 230 17.34 -19.04 -2.90
N ARG A 231 17.28 -19.48 -4.17
CA ARG A 231 16.85 -18.65 -5.29
C ARG A 231 15.55 -19.16 -5.91
N ALA A 232 14.50 -18.35 -5.81
CA ALA A 232 13.24 -18.50 -6.52
C ALA A 232 13.14 -17.34 -7.52
N ASP A 233 13.02 -17.66 -8.81
CA ASP A 233 13.08 -16.68 -9.90
C ASP A 233 14.30 -15.74 -9.78
N ASP A 234 14.07 -14.42 -9.79
CA ASP A 234 15.09 -13.39 -9.65
C ASP A 234 15.45 -13.05 -8.19
N ILE A 235 14.79 -13.70 -7.22
CA ILE A 235 14.91 -13.39 -5.80
C ILE A 235 15.79 -14.44 -5.12
N ALA A 236 16.90 -14.00 -4.53
CA ALA A 236 17.76 -14.82 -3.67
C ALA A 236 17.61 -14.37 -2.21
N THR A 237 17.33 -15.31 -1.30
CA THR A 237 17.16 -15.01 0.13
C THR A 237 17.90 -15.96 1.06
N SER A 238 18.52 -15.44 2.11
CA SER A 238 19.07 -16.23 3.23
C SER A 238 18.08 -16.38 4.39
N THR A 239 18.41 -17.21 5.38
CA THR A 239 17.52 -17.44 6.54
C THR A 239 17.29 -16.15 7.35
N ILE A 240 18.31 -15.31 7.56
CA ILE A 240 18.13 -14.06 8.31
C ILE A 240 17.30 -13.04 7.53
N GLU A 241 17.42 -13.01 6.19
CA GLU A 241 16.61 -12.16 5.34
C GLU A 241 15.12 -12.57 5.42
N LEU A 242 14.84 -13.88 5.42
CA LEU A 242 13.50 -14.41 5.67
C LEU A 242 12.98 -14.05 7.08
N ALA A 243 13.84 -14.11 8.11
CA ALA A 243 13.46 -13.71 9.46
C ALA A 243 13.05 -12.23 9.57
N GLY A 244 13.58 -11.36 8.69
CA GLY A 244 13.18 -9.96 8.57
C GLY A 244 11.68 -9.76 8.29
N TYR A 245 10.97 -10.76 7.76
CA TYR A 245 9.53 -10.71 7.52
C TYR A 245 8.65 -10.94 8.75
N PHE A 246 9.23 -11.41 9.86
CA PHE A 246 8.53 -11.61 11.12
C PHE A 246 8.96 -10.57 12.16
N ASP A 247 8.05 -10.20 13.04
CA ASP A 247 8.34 -9.32 14.17
C ASP A 247 8.67 -10.16 15.41
N ASN A 248 9.85 -10.79 15.41
CA ASN A 248 10.29 -11.72 16.44
C ASN A 248 11.77 -11.52 16.76
N ALA A 249 12.02 -10.84 17.88
CA ALA A 249 13.37 -10.53 18.34
C ALA A 249 14.20 -11.79 18.66
N ASP A 250 13.58 -12.85 19.18
CA ASP A 250 14.29 -14.06 19.60
C ASP A 250 14.83 -14.84 18.40
N LEU A 251 14.02 -14.98 17.34
CA LEU A 251 14.47 -15.54 16.06
C LEU A 251 15.66 -14.77 15.49
N ALA A 252 15.58 -13.43 15.48
CA ALA A 252 16.63 -12.58 14.97
C ALA A 252 17.94 -12.72 15.78
N ARG A 253 17.84 -12.77 17.13
CA ARG A 253 19.01 -12.93 18.01
C ARG A 253 19.71 -14.26 17.77
N GLN A 254 18.94 -15.34 17.65
CA GLN A 254 19.51 -16.67 17.41
C GLN A 254 20.26 -16.74 16.09
N LEU A 255 19.69 -16.17 15.03
CA LEU A 255 20.33 -16.16 13.71
C LEU A 255 21.58 -15.28 13.68
N LEU A 256 21.60 -14.14 14.39
CA LEU A 256 22.79 -13.28 14.49
C LEU A 256 23.99 -13.97 15.17
N VAL A 257 23.77 -14.97 16.02
CA VAL A 257 24.88 -15.76 16.59
C VAL A 257 25.64 -16.48 15.47
N LEU A 258 24.93 -16.98 14.45
CA LEU A 258 25.50 -17.77 13.36
C LEU A 258 25.88 -16.91 12.14
N GLU A 259 25.02 -15.99 11.73
CA GLU A 259 25.20 -15.16 10.54
C GLU A 259 26.32 -14.13 10.75
N LYS A 260 27.24 -14.07 9.79
CA LYS A 260 28.37 -13.12 9.78
C LYS A 260 28.41 -12.29 8.50
N ASP A 261 27.62 -12.63 7.49
CA ASP A 261 27.48 -11.85 6.27
C ASP A 261 26.73 -10.55 6.58
N LYS A 262 27.45 -9.43 6.47
CA LYS A 262 26.93 -8.10 6.78
C LYS A 262 25.91 -7.60 5.76
N ASP A 263 25.95 -8.08 4.53
CA ASP A 263 24.97 -7.73 3.52
C ASP A 263 23.65 -8.43 3.80
N ASN A 264 23.66 -9.70 4.19
CA ASN A 264 22.46 -10.42 4.61
C ASN A 264 21.79 -9.76 5.82
N ILE A 265 22.58 -9.37 6.83
CA ILE A 265 22.07 -8.67 8.03
C ILE A 265 21.45 -7.31 7.64
N PHE A 266 22.10 -6.57 6.75
CA PHE A 266 21.55 -5.31 6.25
C PHE A 266 20.24 -5.50 5.48
N GLN A 267 20.16 -6.50 4.59
CA GLN A 267 18.93 -6.81 3.88
C GLN A 267 17.81 -7.24 4.83
N ALA A 268 18.11 -8.06 5.85
CA ALA A 268 17.15 -8.43 6.89
C ALA A 268 16.60 -7.20 7.63
N ALA A 269 17.48 -6.25 8.00
CA ALA A 269 17.05 -5.00 8.65
C ALA A 269 16.19 -4.14 7.72
N HIS A 270 16.54 -4.06 6.44
CA HIS A 270 15.75 -3.35 5.44
C HIS A 270 14.37 -3.99 5.26
N ILE A 271 14.29 -5.32 5.17
CA ILE A 271 13.02 -6.07 5.11
C ILE A 271 12.19 -5.81 6.37
N ALA A 272 12.78 -5.85 7.57
CA ALA A 272 12.08 -5.58 8.82
C ALA A 272 11.53 -4.14 8.88
N ALA A 273 12.31 -3.16 8.41
CA ALA A 273 11.88 -1.77 8.32
C ALA A 273 10.73 -1.57 7.31
N VAL A 274 10.79 -2.20 6.14
CA VAL A 274 9.72 -2.13 5.12
C VAL A 274 8.43 -2.78 5.60
N ASN A 275 8.54 -3.88 6.34
CA ASN A 275 7.41 -4.67 6.84
C ASN A 275 6.89 -4.24 8.22
N ASN A 276 7.44 -3.18 8.80
CA ASN A 276 7.02 -2.67 10.12
C ASN A 276 7.19 -3.70 11.25
N ASN A 277 8.35 -4.35 11.29
CA ASN A 277 8.71 -5.36 12.28
C ASN A 277 9.71 -4.78 13.30
N PRO A 278 9.25 -3.96 14.28
CA PRO A 278 10.12 -3.22 15.19
C PRO A 278 11.03 -4.10 16.06
N ALA A 279 10.54 -5.21 16.59
CA ALA A 279 11.28 -6.08 17.50
C ALA A 279 12.48 -6.73 16.81
N THR A 280 12.27 -7.21 15.57
CA THR A 280 13.34 -7.72 14.71
C THR A 280 14.32 -6.62 14.32
N LEU A 281 13.79 -5.45 13.91
CA LEU A 281 14.63 -4.33 13.48
C LEU A 281 15.57 -3.86 14.60
N THR A 282 15.07 -3.73 15.83
CA THR A 282 15.88 -3.34 17.00
C THR A 282 17.06 -4.27 17.24
N VAL A 283 16.90 -5.57 16.96
CA VAL A 283 17.98 -6.57 17.12
C VAL A 283 19.05 -6.42 16.04
N LEU A 284 18.67 -6.07 14.81
CA LEU A 284 19.59 -6.01 13.67
C LEU A 284 20.35 -4.68 13.56
N LEU A 285 19.76 -3.58 14.06
CA LEU A 285 20.33 -2.23 13.94
C LEU A 285 21.75 -2.05 14.51
N PRO A 286 22.15 -2.66 15.63
CA PRO A 286 23.51 -2.54 16.16
C PRO A 286 24.60 -3.10 15.24
N GLU A 287 24.23 -4.02 14.33
CA GLU A 287 25.17 -4.69 13.43
C GLU A 287 25.47 -3.88 12.16
N LEU A 288 24.70 -2.82 11.91
CA LEU A 288 24.77 -2.01 10.70
C LEU A 288 25.82 -0.90 10.82
N ASN A 289 26.43 -0.56 9.68
CA ASN A 289 27.25 0.63 9.59
C ASN A 289 26.39 1.91 9.50
N LYS A 290 27.05 3.07 9.54
CA LYS A 290 26.40 4.38 9.51
C LYS A 290 25.56 4.62 8.26
N GLU A 291 26.03 4.24 7.08
CA GLU A 291 25.32 4.44 5.81
C GLU A 291 24.08 3.56 5.73
N GLN A 292 24.22 2.28 6.07
CA GLN A 292 23.14 1.32 6.17
C GLN A 292 22.05 1.81 7.14
N THR A 293 22.44 2.28 8.32
CA THR A 293 21.50 2.83 9.32
C THR A 293 20.74 4.05 8.79
N GLN A 294 21.37 4.91 7.99
CA GLN A 294 20.68 6.03 7.33
C GLN A 294 19.69 5.56 6.27
N ILE A 295 20.00 4.51 5.51
CA ILE A 295 19.07 3.91 4.55
C ILE A 295 17.83 3.37 5.28
N ILE A 296 18.02 2.69 6.41
CA ILE A 296 16.91 2.20 7.24
C ILE A 296 16.04 3.36 7.74
N PHE A 297 16.65 4.42 8.28
CA PHE A 297 15.93 5.63 8.71
C PHE A 297 15.01 6.17 7.61
N LEU A 298 15.56 6.41 6.41
CA LEU A 298 14.78 6.93 5.28
C LEU A 298 13.71 5.94 4.80
N THR A 299 13.97 4.64 4.91
CA THR A 299 13.03 3.59 4.54
C THR A 299 11.80 3.60 5.44
N THR A 300 11.98 3.70 6.77
CA THR A 300 10.85 3.77 7.72
C THR A 300 9.93 4.97 7.43
N LEU A 301 10.51 6.13 7.12
CA LEU A 301 9.77 7.33 6.72
C LEU A 301 9.01 7.14 5.40
N ARG A 302 9.73 6.72 4.35
CA ARG A 302 9.17 6.57 2.99
C ARG A 302 8.07 5.51 2.89
N CYS A 303 8.12 4.52 3.78
CA CYS A 303 7.09 3.47 3.88
C CYS A 303 6.00 3.81 4.92
N GLY A 304 6.13 4.89 5.68
CA GLY A 304 5.15 5.29 6.70
C GLY A 304 5.06 4.32 7.89
N ARG A 305 6.16 3.63 8.21
CA ARG A 305 6.25 2.58 9.24
C ARG A 305 6.58 3.18 10.59
N LYS A 306 5.54 3.67 11.28
CA LYS A 306 5.71 4.43 12.53
C LYS A 306 6.30 3.57 13.64
N GLU A 307 5.82 2.34 13.81
CA GLU A 307 6.27 1.45 14.87
C GLU A 307 7.73 1.06 14.69
N ALA A 308 8.15 0.72 13.46
CA ALA A 308 9.55 0.50 13.14
C ALA A 308 10.41 1.77 13.31
N PHE A 309 9.88 2.95 12.95
CA PHE A 309 10.55 4.23 13.19
C PHE A 309 10.75 4.50 14.68
N ASP A 310 9.70 4.32 15.49
CA ASP A 310 9.74 4.52 16.93
C ASP A 310 10.78 3.59 17.56
N ALA A 311 10.80 2.31 17.17
CA ALA A 311 11.80 1.35 17.62
C ALA A 311 13.23 1.72 17.15
N PHE A 312 13.37 2.23 15.92
CA PHE A 312 14.64 2.68 15.37
C PHE A 312 15.28 3.78 16.24
N ILE A 313 14.52 4.82 16.59
CA ILE A 313 15.03 5.96 17.37
C ILE A 313 15.32 5.63 18.84
N GLN A 314 14.85 4.47 19.35
CA GLN A 314 15.23 3.99 20.69
C GLN A 314 16.60 3.30 20.71
N THR A 315 17.15 2.90 19.56
CA THR A 315 18.50 2.31 19.50
C THR A 315 19.58 3.38 19.52
N GLU A 316 20.78 3.07 20.04
CA GLU A 316 21.89 4.03 20.05
C GLU A 316 22.29 4.46 18.62
N SER A 317 22.41 3.51 17.69
CA SER A 317 22.76 3.79 16.29
C SER A 317 21.67 4.58 15.58
N GLY A 318 20.41 4.22 15.77
CA GLY A 318 19.28 4.92 15.18
C GLY A 318 19.10 6.33 15.73
N LYS A 319 19.22 6.51 17.05
CA LYS A 319 19.17 7.84 17.68
C LYS A 319 20.27 8.77 17.16
N LYS A 320 21.51 8.28 17.04
CA LYS A 320 22.62 9.07 16.47
C LYS A 320 22.32 9.54 15.04
N VAL A 321 21.70 8.69 14.22
CA VAL A 321 21.28 9.06 12.86
C VAL A 321 20.15 10.08 12.90
N PHE A 322 19.11 9.83 13.70
CA PHE A 322 17.97 10.72 13.86
C PHE A 322 18.40 12.13 14.30
N ASP A 323 19.16 12.23 15.40
CA ASP A 323 19.65 13.50 15.96
C ASP A 323 20.46 14.28 14.91
N LYS A 324 21.29 13.60 14.12
CA LYS A 324 22.05 14.22 13.04
C LYS A 324 21.14 14.86 11.99
N PHE A 325 20.05 14.19 11.59
CA PHE A 325 19.15 14.69 10.56
C PHE A 325 18.30 15.86 11.05
N VAL A 326 17.79 15.81 12.28
CA VAL A 326 16.87 16.83 12.80
C VAL A 326 17.56 18.11 13.28
N LYS A 327 18.87 18.07 13.53
CA LYS A 327 19.68 19.26 13.90
C LYS A 327 20.09 20.15 12.72
N ASP A 328 20.01 19.62 11.51
CA ASP A 328 20.36 20.34 10.28
C ASP A 328 19.10 20.61 9.47
N ASP A 329 18.63 21.86 9.56
CA ASP A 329 17.41 22.37 8.93
C ASP A 329 17.37 22.17 7.41
N VAL A 330 18.53 22.02 6.76
CA VAL A 330 18.61 21.74 5.31
C VAL A 330 17.95 20.38 4.98
N ASN A 331 17.91 19.47 5.95
CA ASN A 331 17.27 18.17 5.81
C ASN A 331 15.75 18.22 5.92
N ALA A 332 15.16 19.26 6.54
CA ALA A 332 13.72 19.33 6.82
C ALA A 332 12.87 19.06 5.58
N LYS A 333 13.19 19.72 4.45
CA LYS A 333 12.49 19.49 3.17
C LYS A 333 12.52 18.02 2.75
N PHE A 334 13.69 17.39 2.81
CA PHE A 334 13.86 16.02 2.34
C PHE A 334 13.15 15.01 3.26
N ILE A 335 13.20 15.25 4.57
CA ILE A 335 12.54 14.43 5.58
C ILE A 335 11.02 14.53 5.47
N PHE A 336 10.47 15.76 5.39
CA PHE A 336 9.04 15.95 5.27
C PHE A 336 8.48 15.34 3.98
N HIS A 337 9.22 15.38 2.87
CA HIS A 337 8.79 14.73 1.63
C HIS A 337 8.73 13.21 1.76
N ASN A 338 9.72 12.58 2.41
CA ASN A 338 9.70 11.14 2.63
C ASN A 338 8.58 10.73 3.58
N ALA A 339 8.39 11.45 4.68
CA ALA A 339 7.31 11.18 5.64
C ALA A 339 5.91 11.39 5.03
N ALA A 340 5.72 12.48 4.27
CA ALA A 340 4.47 12.73 3.54
C ALA A 340 4.18 11.62 2.51
N ARG A 341 5.22 11.18 1.77
CA ARG A 341 5.11 10.07 0.82
C ARG A 341 4.78 8.73 1.49
N GLY A 342 5.22 8.51 2.74
CA GLY A 342 4.88 7.31 3.50
C GLY A 342 3.38 7.19 3.81
N GLY A 343 2.67 8.33 3.82
CA GLY A 343 1.23 8.36 4.06
C GLY A 343 0.88 7.93 5.47
N ASN A 344 1.64 8.37 6.46
CA ASN A 344 1.33 8.18 7.88
C ASN A 344 1.35 9.56 8.57
N PRO A 345 0.18 10.17 8.85
CA PRO A 345 0.11 11.53 9.38
C PRO A 345 0.77 11.66 10.76
N ALA A 346 0.68 10.63 11.60
CA ALA A 346 1.30 10.65 12.93
C ALA A 346 2.84 10.67 12.82
N LEU A 347 3.42 9.90 11.90
CA LEU A 347 4.86 9.92 11.65
C LEU A 347 5.32 11.25 11.03
N LEU A 348 4.55 11.83 10.11
CA LEU A 348 4.86 13.16 9.56
C LEU A 348 4.83 14.23 10.65
N GLN A 349 3.79 14.24 11.50
CA GLN A 349 3.67 15.17 12.61
C GLN A 349 4.83 15.00 13.60
N GLN A 350 5.20 13.77 13.94
CA GLN A 350 6.35 13.46 14.79
C GLN A 350 7.66 14.02 14.22
N MET A 351 7.87 13.97 12.89
CA MET A 351 9.03 14.60 12.26
C MET A 351 8.96 16.13 12.31
N ILE A 352 7.80 16.74 12.08
CA ILE A 352 7.63 18.20 12.21
C ILE A 352 7.97 18.65 13.63
N ASP A 353 7.46 17.94 14.64
CA ASP A 353 7.70 18.26 16.05
C ASP A 353 9.17 18.06 16.42
N ALA A 354 9.83 17.04 15.87
CA ALA A 354 11.26 16.83 16.07
C ALA A 354 12.10 18.03 15.60
N PHE A 355 11.83 18.58 14.41
CA PHE A 355 12.53 19.78 13.94
C PHE A 355 12.21 21.02 14.79
N LYS A 356 10.98 21.18 15.27
CA LYS A 356 10.60 22.31 16.15
C LYS A 356 11.28 22.28 17.52
N THR A 357 11.49 21.08 18.05
CA THR A 357 12.01 20.86 19.40
C THR A 357 13.54 20.86 19.47
N HIS A 358 14.22 20.51 18.38
CA HIS A 358 15.67 20.59 18.32
C HIS A 358 16.09 22.01 17.96
N SER A 359 16.95 22.62 18.78
CA SER A 359 17.62 23.85 18.38
C SER A 359 18.56 23.53 17.22
N SER A 360 18.41 24.27 16.11
CA SER A 360 19.26 24.15 14.94
C SER A 360 20.73 24.40 15.32
N ASP A 361 21.63 23.51 14.91
CA ASP A 361 23.07 23.71 15.10
C ASP A 361 23.59 24.90 14.25
N ILE A 362 22.85 25.30 13.21
CA ILE A 362 23.25 26.37 12.27
C ILE A 362 22.82 27.75 12.76
N PHE A 363 21.58 27.87 13.25
CA PHE A 363 20.99 29.17 13.61
C PHE A 363 20.80 29.37 15.11
N GLY A 364 20.92 28.32 15.92
CA GLY A 364 20.70 28.38 17.38
C GLY A 364 19.27 28.77 17.78
N GLN A 365 18.34 28.79 16.83
CA GLN A 365 16.93 29.13 17.04
C GLN A 365 16.04 27.90 16.80
N PRO A 366 14.89 27.79 17.50
CA PRO A 366 13.89 26.77 17.21
C PRO A 366 13.29 26.93 15.81
N PHE A 367 13.01 25.82 15.15
CA PHE A 367 12.34 25.79 13.85
C PHE A 367 10.90 26.31 13.98
N THR A 368 10.52 27.35 13.22
CA THR A 368 9.21 28.00 13.35
C THR A 368 8.14 27.39 12.43
N ASP A 369 6.86 27.76 12.62
CA ASP A 369 5.79 27.39 11.67
C ASP A 369 6.03 27.90 10.24
N SER A 370 6.68 29.06 10.10
CA SER A 370 7.08 29.61 8.80
C SER A 370 8.16 28.74 8.14
N ASP A 371 9.09 28.21 8.93
CA ASP A 371 10.14 27.31 8.42
C ASP A 371 9.55 25.96 8.00
N VAL A 372 8.60 25.42 8.76
CA VAL A 372 7.82 24.23 8.38
C VAL A 372 7.11 24.45 7.05
N THR A 373 6.39 25.56 6.92
CA THR A 373 5.68 25.92 5.68
C THR A 373 6.63 25.97 4.49
N ARG A 374 7.78 26.64 4.66
CA ARG A 374 8.81 26.77 3.62
C ARG A 374 9.41 25.42 3.23
N ALA A 375 9.71 24.57 4.21
CA ALA A 375 10.27 23.24 3.97
C ALA A 375 9.28 22.31 3.27
N LEU A 376 7.99 22.36 3.63
CA LEU A 376 6.94 21.58 2.98
C LEU A 376 6.69 22.01 1.52
N LEU A 377 6.84 23.30 1.20
CA LEU A 377 6.67 23.84 -0.15
C LEU A 377 7.96 23.84 -1.00
N ALA A 378 9.11 23.54 -0.40
CA ALA A 378 10.38 23.50 -1.11
C ALA A 378 10.42 22.31 -2.08
N LYS A 379 10.80 22.55 -3.34
CA LYS A 379 10.84 21.47 -4.34
C LYS A 379 12.07 20.58 -4.19
N THR A 380 11.87 19.27 -4.34
CA THR A 380 12.90 18.26 -4.56
C THR A 380 12.54 17.47 -5.81
N LYS A 381 13.37 17.53 -6.86
CA LYS A 381 13.07 16.92 -8.18
C LYS A 381 11.66 17.33 -8.68
N ASP A 382 11.38 18.63 -8.64
CA ASP A 382 10.12 19.28 -9.03
C ASP A 382 8.86 18.93 -8.23
N LYS A 383 8.99 18.23 -7.10
CA LYS A 383 7.87 17.86 -6.23
C LYS A 383 8.04 18.49 -4.85
N ASP A 384 6.96 18.97 -4.27
CA ASP A 384 6.87 19.41 -2.87
C ASP A 384 6.24 18.31 -1.98
N ALA A 385 6.04 18.62 -0.70
CA ALA A 385 5.45 17.68 0.25
C ALA A 385 3.96 17.41 -0.02
N VAL A 386 3.22 18.37 -0.60
CA VAL A 386 1.80 18.17 -0.97
C VAL A 386 1.69 17.14 -2.10
N MET A 387 2.51 17.29 -3.14
CA MET A 387 2.61 16.30 -4.22
C MET A 387 3.09 14.94 -3.70
N SER A 388 3.96 14.93 -2.68
CA SER A 388 4.42 13.70 -2.03
C SER A 388 3.32 13.02 -1.23
N ALA A 389 2.49 13.77 -0.49
CA ALA A 389 1.32 13.24 0.22
C ALA A 389 0.28 12.65 -0.75
N ILE A 390 0.00 13.33 -1.86
CA ILE A 390 -0.84 12.80 -2.95
C ILE A 390 -0.22 11.50 -3.50
N ALA A 391 1.10 11.42 -3.67
CA ALA A 391 1.77 10.19 -4.10
C ALA A 391 1.68 9.06 -3.06
N GLY A 392 1.64 9.39 -1.76
CA GLY A 392 1.49 8.46 -0.65
C GLY A 392 0.11 7.80 -0.51
N LYS A 393 -0.91 8.36 -1.19
CA LYS A 393 -2.29 7.85 -1.24
C LYS A 393 -2.99 7.76 0.13
N ASP A 394 -2.57 8.58 1.09
CA ASP A 394 -3.21 8.70 2.40
C ASP A 394 -3.85 10.10 2.54
N PRO A 395 -5.19 10.19 2.54
CA PRO A 395 -5.88 11.48 2.59
C PRO A 395 -5.65 12.26 3.88
N ALA A 396 -5.46 11.58 5.02
CA ALA A 396 -5.21 12.24 6.29
C ALA A 396 -3.84 12.94 6.31
N CYS A 397 -2.84 12.32 5.69
CA CYS A 397 -1.53 12.93 5.49
C CYS A 397 -1.61 14.16 4.56
N LEU A 398 -2.43 14.11 3.50
CA LEU A 398 -2.68 15.28 2.66
C LEU A 398 -3.33 16.43 3.43
N ARG A 399 -4.38 16.15 4.22
CA ARG A 399 -5.03 17.17 5.07
C ARG A 399 -4.01 17.82 6.01
N LEU A 400 -3.20 17.01 6.70
CA LEU A 400 -2.16 17.51 7.60
C LEU A 400 -1.17 18.46 6.89
N VAL A 401 -0.69 18.10 5.70
CA VAL A 401 0.22 18.99 4.96
C VAL A 401 -0.48 20.30 4.59
N LEU A 402 -1.71 20.23 4.05
CA LEU A 402 -2.48 21.41 3.65
C LEU A 402 -2.78 22.35 4.82
N GLU A 403 -3.11 21.81 5.99
CA GLU A 403 -3.30 22.58 7.23
C GLU A 403 -2.06 23.40 7.62
N LYS A 404 -0.86 22.92 7.27
CA LYS A 404 0.39 23.64 7.54
C LYS A 404 0.75 24.65 6.44
N VAL A 405 0.31 24.46 5.20
CA VAL A 405 0.78 25.27 4.05
C VAL A 405 -0.25 26.21 3.44
N ASP A 406 -1.55 25.97 3.65
CA ASP A 406 -2.65 26.80 3.14
C ASP A 406 -3.39 27.44 4.32
N THR A 407 -2.78 28.46 4.91
CA THR A 407 -3.32 29.14 6.10
C THR A 407 -4.00 30.45 5.71
N VAL A 408 -4.87 30.98 6.57
CA VAL A 408 -5.50 32.30 6.35
C VAL A 408 -4.45 33.41 6.19
N ALA A 409 -3.35 33.34 6.95
CA ALA A 409 -2.26 34.32 6.90
C ALA A 409 -1.36 34.16 5.66
N ASN A 410 -1.26 32.96 5.10
CA ASN A 410 -0.45 32.67 3.93
C ASN A 410 -1.18 31.64 3.04
N PRO A 411 -2.21 32.07 2.29
CA PRO A 411 -2.98 31.17 1.44
C PRO A 411 -2.15 30.73 0.24
N LEU A 412 -2.29 29.48 -0.16
CA LEU A 412 -1.68 28.98 -1.38
C LEU A 412 -2.22 29.74 -2.60
N ASP A 413 -1.36 29.97 -3.57
CA ASP A 413 -1.78 30.55 -4.84
C ASP A 413 -2.69 29.58 -5.60
N ASN A 414 -3.63 30.15 -6.37
CA ASN A 414 -4.62 29.38 -7.12
C ASN A 414 -3.99 28.41 -8.13
N ARG A 415 -2.80 28.71 -8.65
CA ARG A 415 -2.15 27.82 -9.61
C ARG A 415 -1.65 26.55 -8.93
N LYS A 416 -1.00 26.66 -7.76
CA LYS A 416 -0.62 25.48 -6.96
C LYS A 416 -1.81 24.66 -6.53
N LYS A 417 -2.88 25.30 -6.05
CA LYS A 417 -4.14 24.62 -5.69
C LYS A 417 -4.66 23.78 -6.86
N LEU A 418 -4.65 24.36 -8.06
CA LEU A 418 -5.06 23.67 -9.28
C LEU A 418 -4.09 22.54 -9.67
N ASP A 419 -2.77 22.77 -9.62
CA ASP A 419 -1.77 21.76 -9.97
C ASP A 419 -1.89 20.52 -9.05
N TYR A 420 -2.15 20.71 -7.75
CA TYR A 420 -2.42 19.62 -6.81
C TYR A 420 -3.71 18.87 -7.13
N LEU A 421 -4.79 19.59 -7.45
CA LEU A 421 -6.06 18.98 -7.86
C LEU A 421 -5.89 18.15 -9.13
N LEU A 422 -5.22 18.69 -10.16
CA LEU A 422 -4.96 17.97 -11.40
C LEU A 422 -4.13 16.71 -11.16
N LEU A 423 -3.13 16.76 -10.27
CA LEU A 423 -2.35 15.58 -9.89
C LEU A 423 -3.21 14.50 -9.20
N ALA A 424 -4.12 14.90 -8.30
CA ALA A 424 -5.03 13.98 -7.62
C ALA A 424 -6.03 13.33 -8.59
N ILE A 425 -6.56 14.10 -9.55
CA ILE A 425 -7.42 13.59 -10.63
C ILE A 425 -6.66 12.60 -11.51
N LYS A 426 -5.45 12.96 -11.97
CA LYS A 426 -4.58 12.06 -12.77
C LYS A 426 -4.29 10.74 -12.08
N LYS A 427 -4.19 10.75 -10.75
CA LYS A 427 -3.96 9.56 -9.93
C LYS A 427 -5.24 8.82 -9.53
N ASN A 428 -6.41 9.30 -9.95
CA ASN A 428 -7.72 8.77 -9.66
C ASN A 428 -7.96 8.57 -8.15
N GLN A 429 -7.81 9.65 -7.37
CA GLN A 429 -7.92 9.62 -5.90
C GLN A 429 -9.14 10.40 -5.40
N PRO A 430 -10.31 9.76 -5.21
CA PRO A 430 -11.57 10.46 -4.92
C PRO A 430 -11.52 11.30 -3.65
N ILE A 431 -10.98 10.75 -2.56
CA ILE A 431 -10.91 11.46 -1.26
C ILE A 431 -9.90 12.61 -1.30
N SER A 432 -8.75 12.44 -1.97
CA SER A 432 -7.79 13.54 -2.17
C SER A 432 -8.38 14.67 -3.00
N VAL A 433 -9.16 14.34 -4.04
CA VAL A 433 -9.90 15.33 -4.82
C VAL A 433 -10.90 16.06 -3.95
N GLN A 434 -11.69 15.34 -3.14
CA GLN A 434 -12.64 15.94 -2.20
C GLN A 434 -11.96 16.98 -1.28
N ILE A 435 -10.85 16.60 -0.64
CA ILE A 435 -10.06 17.51 0.23
C ILE A 435 -9.64 18.77 -0.52
N LEU A 436 -9.18 18.62 -1.76
CA LEU A 436 -8.65 19.74 -2.52
C LEU A 436 -9.78 20.67 -2.97
N VAL A 437 -10.90 20.13 -3.48
CA VAL A 437 -12.02 20.96 -3.98
C VAL A 437 -12.78 21.70 -2.90
N GLU A 438 -12.80 21.22 -1.65
CA GLU A 438 -13.44 21.87 -0.50
C GLU A 438 -13.00 23.35 -0.35
N ASN A 439 -11.75 23.67 -0.75
CA ASN A 439 -11.16 25.00 -0.62
C ASN A 439 -10.94 25.72 -1.98
N LEU A 440 -11.54 25.24 -3.07
CA LEU A 440 -11.49 25.89 -4.38
C LEU A 440 -12.77 26.67 -4.68
N SER A 441 -12.63 27.84 -5.32
CA SER A 441 -13.80 28.54 -5.85
C SER A 441 -14.38 27.77 -7.05
N PRO A 442 -15.72 27.78 -7.24
CA PRO A 442 -16.34 27.18 -8.42
C PRO A 442 -15.76 27.72 -9.73
N ALA A 443 -15.44 29.02 -9.78
CA ALA A 443 -14.83 29.65 -10.96
C ALA A 443 -13.44 29.10 -11.30
N LEU A 444 -12.59 28.82 -10.30
CA LEU A 444 -11.30 28.17 -10.52
C LEU A 444 -11.49 26.71 -10.95
N LEU A 445 -12.47 26.00 -10.39
CA LEU A 445 -12.75 24.62 -10.76
C LEU A 445 -13.16 24.48 -12.23
N GLN A 446 -13.83 25.49 -12.79
CA GLN A 446 -14.22 25.54 -14.22
C GLN A 446 -13.04 25.64 -15.20
N THR A 447 -11.83 25.91 -14.70
CA THR A 447 -10.62 25.90 -15.53
C THR A 447 -10.04 24.50 -15.70
N VAL A 448 -10.55 23.50 -14.97
CA VAL A 448 -10.17 22.09 -15.15
C VAL A 448 -10.75 21.56 -16.45
N SER A 449 -9.92 20.89 -17.25
CA SER A 449 -10.32 20.24 -18.49
C SER A 449 -9.97 18.76 -18.45
N LEU A 450 -10.96 17.91 -18.75
CA LEU A 450 -10.82 16.45 -18.81
C LEU A 450 -11.25 15.95 -20.20
N SER A 451 -10.41 15.13 -20.84
CA SER A 451 -10.77 14.42 -22.07
C SER A 451 -11.88 13.39 -21.83
N LEU A 452 -12.59 12.96 -22.88
CA LEU A 452 -13.63 11.92 -22.71
C LEU A 452 -13.02 10.57 -22.32
N SER A 453 -11.82 10.27 -22.82
CA SER A 453 -11.01 9.10 -22.43
C SER A 453 -10.71 9.11 -20.91
N VAL A 454 -10.31 10.26 -20.38
CA VAL A 454 -10.04 10.42 -18.94
C VAL A 454 -11.31 10.26 -18.13
N ILE A 455 -12.42 10.89 -18.52
CA ILE A 455 -13.70 10.80 -17.80
C ILE A 455 -14.17 9.35 -17.72
N GLU A 456 -14.04 8.58 -18.80
CA GLU A 456 -14.39 7.17 -18.82
C GLU A 456 -13.58 6.34 -17.80
N LYS A 457 -12.29 6.64 -17.64
CA LYS A 457 -11.37 5.92 -16.75
C LYS A 457 -11.39 6.42 -15.30
N THR A 458 -11.94 7.61 -15.06
CA THR A 458 -11.98 8.28 -13.76
C THR A 458 -13.08 7.67 -12.88
N ASP A 459 -12.80 7.55 -11.59
CA ASP A 459 -13.75 7.10 -10.56
C ASP A 459 -15.03 7.92 -10.57
N LEU A 460 -16.18 7.25 -10.45
CA LEU A 460 -17.48 7.91 -10.54
C LEU A 460 -17.74 8.84 -9.35
N GLY A 461 -17.30 8.46 -8.14
CA GLY A 461 -17.37 9.29 -6.95
C GLY A 461 -16.59 10.59 -7.13
N LEU A 462 -15.38 10.51 -7.69
CA LEU A 462 -14.55 11.67 -8.04
C LEU A 462 -15.29 12.62 -8.99
N LEU A 463 -15.88 12.11 -10.07
CA LEU A 463 -16.61 12.95 -11.04
C LEU A 463 -17.84 13.62 -10.41
N ASN A 464 -18.58 12.89 -9.57
CA ASN A 464 -19.70 13.45 -8.80
C ASN A 464 -19.21 14.53 -7.80
N THR A 465 -18.05 14.34 -7.17
CA THR A 465 -17.43 15.35 -6.29
C THR A 465 -17.10 16.63 -7.07
N LEU A 466 -16.49 16.53 -8.25
CA LEU A 466 -16.24 17.69 -9.10
C LEU A 466 -17.54 18.41 -9.49
N GLN A 467 -18.57 17.66 -9.89
CA GLN A 467 -19.87 18.22 -10.28
C GLN A 467 -20.58 18.93 -9.12
N SER A 468 -20.62 18.31 -7.95
CA SER A 468 -21.27 18.87 -6.75
C SER A 468 -20.59 20.13 -6.23
N HIS A 469 -19.28 20.31 -6.50
CA HIS A 469 -18.53 21.52 -6.18
C HIS A 469 -18.55 22.57 -7.31
N GLY A 470 -19.44 22.38 -8.30
CA GLY A 470 -19.76 23.39 -9.29
C GLY A 470 -19.02 23.26 -10.62
N MET A 471 -18.31 22.16 -10.89
CA MET A 471 -17.77 21.87 -12.23
C MET A 471 -18.92 21.54 -13.20
N VAL A 472 -18.94 22.17 -14.37
CA VAL A 472 -19.93 21.89 -15.41
C VAL A 472 -19.29 21.03 -16.50
N PHE A 473 -19.73 19.78 -16.57
CA PHE A 473 -19.35 18.88 -17.66
C PHE A 473 -20.13 19.21 -18.93
N SER A 474 -19.48 19.09 -20.10
CA SER A 474 -20.15 19.17 -21.40
C SER A 474 -21.19 18.05 -21.57
N ASP A 475 -22.17 18.22 -22.46
CA ASP A 475 -23.21 17.22 -22.73
C ASP A 475 -22.62 15.85 -23.09
N LYS A 476 -21.50 15.83 -23.83
CA LYS A 476 -20.79 14.59 -24.20
C LYS A 476 -20.14 13.93 -22.99
N ALA A 477 -19.56 14.72 -22.09
CA ALA A 477 -19.01 14.22 -20.83
C ALA A 477 -20.11 13.69 -19.89
N GLN A 478 -21.24 14.41 -19.79
CA GLN A 478 -22.41 13.95 -19.03
C GLN A 478 -22.96 12.64 -19.58
N ALA A 479 -22.99 12.46 -20.89
CA ALA A 479 -23.41 11.20 -21.51
C ALA A 479 -22.46 10.04 -21.18
N VAL A 480 -21.14 10.26 -21.12
CA VAL A 480 -20.18 9.24 -20.63
C VAL A 480 -20.40 8.92 -19.16
N ILE A 481 -20.65 9.94 -18.32
CA ILE A 481 -20.96 9.74 -16.89
C ILE A 481 -22.27 8.96 -16.71
N ALA A 482 -23.29 9.22 -17.53
CA ALA A 482 -24.56 8.49 -17.52
C ALA A 482 -24.36 7.01 -17.91
N GLN A 483 -23.53 6.71 -18.91
CA GLN A 483 -23.15 5.33 -19.24
C GLN A 483 -22.50 4.62 -18.05
N LYS A 484 -21.60 5.31 -17.32
CA LYS A 484 -20.98 4.76 -16.09
C LYS A 484 -21.99 4.49 -14.97
N LYS A 485 -23.12 5.21 -14.95
CA LYS A 485 -24.25 4.97 -14.03
C LYS A 485 -25.22 3.89 -14.53
N HIS A 486 -24.86 3.14 -15.56
CA HIS A 486 -25.70 2.12 -16.22
C HIS A 486 -27.02 2.68 -16.78
N GLN A 487 -27.03 3.96 -17.18
CA GLN A 487 -28.19 4.61 -17.80
C GLN A 487 -28.12 4.48 -19.33
N SER A 488 -29.27 4.25 -19.98
CA SER A 488 -29.35 4.13 -21.44
C SER A 488 -29.01 5.45 -22.14
N VAL A 489 -28.14 5.40 -23.15
CA VAL A 489 -27.77 6.55 -23.99
C VAL A 489 -28.09 6.23 -25.45
N GLY A 490 -28.65 7.20 -26.19
CA GLY A 490 -29.05 7.01 -27.59
C GLY A 490 -27.90 6.62 -28.53
N LEU A 491 -28.20 5.79 -29.54
CA LEU A 491 -27.24 5.15 -30.45
C LEU A 491 -26.31 6.13 -31.22
N LEU A 492 -26.84 7.24 -31.71
CA LEU A 492 -26.04 8.23 -32.44
C LEU A 492 -25.05 8.97 -31.52
N LEU A 493 -25.47 9.24 -30.27
CA LEU A 493 -24.64 9.88 -29.26
C LEU A 493 -23.52 8.92 -28.79
N SER A 494 -23.81 7.62 -28.65
CA SER A 494 -22.78 6.62 -28.30
C SER A 494 -21.73 6.47 -29.41
N MET A 495 -22.11 6.48 -30.68
CA MET A 495 -21.17 6.49 -31.81
C MET A 495 -20.30 7.77 -31.84
N GLY A 496 -20.89 8.94 -31.59
CA GLY A 496 -20.15 10.20 -31.50
C GLY A 496 -19.15 10.24 -30.35
N ILE A 497 -19.51 9.65 -29.20
CA ILE A 497 -18.62 9.47 -28.05
C ILE A 497 -17.44 8.56 -28.41
N ALA A 498 -17.69 7.43 -29.07
CA ALA A 498 -16.65 6.48 -29.46
C ALA A 498 -15.59 7.10 -30.39
N LEU A 499 -16.03 7.92 -31.36
CA LEU A 499 -15.13 8.61 -32.30
C LEU A 499 -14.21 9.62 -31.59
N ILE A 500 -14.75 10.38 -30.63
CA ILE A 500 -13.98 11.36 -29.86
C ILE A 500 -13.02 10.64 -28.90
N LYS A 501 -13.45 9.55 -28.26
CA LYS A 501 -12.56 8.71 -27.43
C LYS A 501 -11.38 8.16 -28.23
N PHE A 502 -11.62 7.71 -29.46
CA PHE A 502 -10.54 7.26 -30.36
C PHE A 502 -9.57 8.40 -30.68
N THR A 503 -10.08 9.60 -30.92
CA THR A 503 -9.26 10.80 -31.18
C THR A 503 -8.44 11.20 -29.95
N ASP A 504 -9.05 11.17 -28.76
CA ASP A 504 -8.37 11.42 -27.48
C ASP A 504 -7.28 10.38 -27.23
N PHE A 505 -7.56 9.09 -27.48
CA PHE A 505 -6.59 8.01 -27.39
C PHE A 505 -5.40 8.21 -28.32
N CYS A 506 -5.63 8.55 -29.60
CA CYS A 506 -4.57 8.88 -30.53
C CYS A 506 -3.75 10.08 -30.04
N ARG A 507 -4.39 11.09 -29.44
CA ARG A 507 -3.70 12.26 -28.89
C ARG A 507 -2.86 11.93 -27.65
N GLU A 508 -3.38 11.09 -26.77
CA GLU A 508 -2.70 10.61 -25.56
C GLU A 508 -1.47 9.77 -25.93
N ILE A 509 -1.59 8.87 -26.92
CA ILE A 509 -0.49 7.98 -27.34
C ILE A 509 0.54 8.68 -28.22
N LEU A 510 0.10 9.37 -29.28
CA LEU A 510 1.01 9.92 -30.29
C LEU A 510 1.66 11.23 -29.84
N PHE A 511 0.96 12.03 -29.02
CA PHE A 511 1.42 13.36 -28.60
C PHE A 511 1.69 13.47 -27.11
N LYS A 512 1.64 12.36 -26.35
CA LYS A 512 1.89 12.30 -24.89
C LYS A 512 1.11 13.34 -24.08
N ASN A 513 -0.10 13.67 -24.53
CA ASN A 513 -0.95 14.65 -23.85
C ASN A 513 -1.74 13.93 -22.74
N GLU A 514 -1.64 14.37 -21.49
CA GLU A 514 -2.11 13.59 -20.32
C GLU A 514 -3.64 13.60 -20.09
N GLY A 515 -4.43 14.21 -20.98
CA GLY A 515 -5.91 14.22 -20.94
C GLY A 515 -6.56 14.99 -19.76
N VAL A 516 -5.81 15.26 -18.68
CA VAL A 516 -6.16 16.10 -17.53
C VAL A 516 -5.30 17.36 -17.56
N SER A 517 -5.91 18.54 -17.69
CA SER A 517 -5.17 19.80 -17.80
C SER A 517 -5.94 21.00 -17.23
N CYS A 518 -5.23 22.13 -17.17
CA CYS A 518 -5.83 23.44 -17.00
C CYS A 518 -6.09 24.06 -18.38
N ASP A 519 -7.31 24.55 -18.61
CA ASP A 519 -7.62 25.46 -19.71
C ASP A 519 -7.00 26.83 -19.38
N GLU A 520 -5.83 27.10 -19.99
CA GLU A 520 -5.05 28.30 -19.69
C GLU A 520 -5.81 29.59 -20.04
N ASN A 521 -6.65 29.59 -21.08
CA ASN A 521 -7.44 30.76 -21.45
C ASN A 521 -8.47 31.08 -20.37
N LYS A 522 -9.20 30.06 -19.87
CA LYS A 522 -10.14 30.24 -18.76
C LYS A 522 -9.43 30.65 -17.48
N PHE A 523 -8.25 30.09 -17.20
CA PHE A 523 -7.48 30.44 -16.02
C PHE A 523 -6.97 31.88 -16.06
N GLN A 524 -6.46 32.35 -17.20
CA GLN A 524 -6.03 33.75 -17.36
C GLN A 524 -7.22 34.71 -17.18
N PHE A 525 -8.37 34.38 -17.75
CA PHE A 525 -9.60 35.17 -17.55
C PHE A 525 -10.02 35.23 -16.07
N PHE A 526 -10.05 34.09 -15.39
CA PHE A 526 -10.31 34.02 -13.95
C PHE A 526 -9.30 34.84 -13.13
N ALA A 527 -8.00 34.73 -13.42
CA ALA A 527 -6.95 35.46 -12.72
C ALA A 527 -7.08 36.99 -12.91
N GLN A 528 -7.51 37.43 -14.09
CA GLN A 528 -7.80 38.84 -14.36
C GLN A 528 -9.00 39.34 -13.55
N GLN A 529 -10.09 38.56 -13.50
CA GLN A 529 -11.27 38.93 -12.69
C GLN A 529 -10.94 39.09 -11.21
N GLN A 530 -10.16 38.16 -10.62
CA GLN A 530 -9.73 38.28 -9.22
C GLN A 530 -8.86 39.52 -8.96
N LYS A 531 -8.00 39.90 -9.90
CA LYS A 531 -7.19 41.12 -9.77
C LYS A 531 -8.08 42.37 -9.75
N VAL A 532 -9.10 42.42 -10.61
CA VAL A 532 -10.05 43.54 -10.67
C VAL A 532 -10.90 43.61 -9.40
N GLU A 533 -11.38 42.49 -8.88
CA GLU A 533 -12.16 42.45 -7.63
C GLU A 533 -11.33 42.89 -6.42
N LYS A 534 -10.08 42.40 -6.29
CA LYS A 534 -9.18 42.84 -5.22
C LYS A 534 -8.93 44.34 -5.28
N ALA A 535 -8.72 44.90 -6.48
CA ALA A 535 -8.48 46.33 -6.66
C ALA A 535 -9.71 47.20 -6.28
N LYS A 536 -10.93 46.70 -6.48
CA LYS A 536 -12.16 47.38 -6.05
C LYS A 536 -12.28 47.41 -4.52
N VAL A 537 -11.99 46.29 -3.85
CA VAL A 537 -12.07 46.18 -2.39
C VAL A 537 -11.03 47.07 -1.69
N THR A 538 -9.80 47.19 -2.23
CA THR A 538 -8.81 48.13 -1.70
C THR A 538 -9.11 49.59 -2.01
N GLY A 539 -9.80 49.88 -3.12
CA GLY A 539 -10.24 51.25 -3.47
C GLY A 539 -11.38 51.78 -2.59
N ASP A 540 -12.30 50.92 -2.16
CA ASP A 540 -13.38 51.30 -1.24
C ASP A 540 -12.90 51.51 0.21
N LEU A 541 -11.84 50.83 0.64
CA LEU A 541 -11.21 51.04 1.96
C LEU A 541 -10.44 52.37 2.07
N THR A 542 -10.05 52.98 0.95
CA THR A 542 -9.40 54.30 0.91
C THR A 542 -10.38 55.47 0.80
N ASN A 543 -11.69 55.21 0.64
CA ASN A 543 -12.72 56.26 0.42
C ASN A 543 -13.61 56.55 1.64
N HIS A 544 -13.29 56.04 2.82
CA HIS A 544 -13.91 56.51 4.08
C HIS A 544 -13.05 57.60 4.72
N ASP A 545 -13.07 58.80 4.11
CA ASP A 545 -12.59 60.02 4.73
C ASP A 545 -13.45 60.36 5.95
N SER A 546 -12.76 60.67 7.05
CA SER A 546 -13.34 61.23 8.27
C SER A 546 -13.98 62.59 7.97
N PRO A 547 -15.11 62.97 8.63
CA PRO A 547 -15.67 64.30 8.43
C PRO A 547 -14.72 65.38 8.98
N PRO A 548 -14.59 66.54 8.30
CA PRO A 548 -13.70 67.60 8.74
C PRO A 548 -14.19 68.19 10.07
N ILE A 549 -13.28 68.25 11.03
CA ILE A 549 -13.45 68.97 12.29
C ILE A 549 -13.54 70.46 11.96
N GLN A 550 -14.71 71.07 12.14
CA GLN A 550 -14.84 72.53 12.22
C GLN A 550 -14.41 72.98 13.62
N VAL A 551 -13.34 73.78 13.68
CA VAL A 551 -12.92 74.51 14.89
C VAL A 551 -13.34 75.97 14.70
N ASN A 552 -14.07 76.50 15.68
CA ASN A 552 -14.42 77.92 15.81
C ASN A 552 -13.19 78.80 16.04
#